data_AF-A0A2J7ZS34-F1
#
_entry.id   AF-A0A2J7ZS34-F1
#
_cell.length_a   1.000
_cell.length_b   1.000
_cell.length_c   1.000
_cell.angle_alpha   90.00
_cell.angle_beta   90.00
_cell.angle_gamma   90.00
#
_symmetry.space_group_name_H-M   'P 1'
#
loop_
_entity.id
_entity.type
_entity.pdbx_description
1 polymer ?
#
loop_
_entity_poly.entity_id
_entity_poly.type
_entity_poly.pdbx_seq_one_letter_code
_entity_poly.pdbx_strand_id
1 'polypeptide(L)'
;MAMDSRMPFQLVIAATPTLGIGKGGQLPDWKLPGDMAYFKELTSRTRDSARQNAVIMGRKTWESIPAKFRPLKGRLNIVLSRAFADAGARHADSENSGNAVVNQQQPPACAGKQPSALESAKERGSALAAGVLGSGSLDAALELLGSEELHDRVENVFIIGGGQVYAEALQHPDCAVVHLTQEFECDTFLPKLDPALYGIWSASQPVTGLRAGELVHVMGDAHVYANHVEPLKEQLKNAPRHFPTLKINPAKTDIDSFVFEDFEVVGYAPHATIKMKMAV
;
A
#
# COMPACT_ATOMS: atom_id res chain seq x y z
N MET A 1 1.96 -15.02 21.93
CA MET A 1 1.52 -14.60 20.59
C MET A 1 2.54 -13.59 20.11
N ALA A 2 3.32 -13.92 19.07
CA ALA A 2 4.23 -12.95 18.47
C ALA A 2 3.40 -11.80 17.92
N MET A 3 3.70 -10.57 18.30
CA MET A 3 3.13 -9.38 17.67
C MET A 3 3.51 -9.44 16.18
N ASP A 4 2.53 -9.40 15.28
CA ASP A 4 2.79 -9.31 13.85
C ASP A 4 3.48 -7.97 13.60
N SER A 5 4.79 -8.01 13.34
CA SER A 5 5.65 -6.82 13.21
C SER A 5 5.62 -6.22 11.80
N ARG A 6 4.68 -6.65 10.95
CA ARG A 6 4.58 -6.23 9.56
C ARG A 6 3.72 -4.98 9.44
N MET A 7 4.25 -3.97 8.74
CA MET A 7 3.53 -2.72 8.50
C MET A 7 2.55 -2.89 7.33
N PRO A 8 1.26 -2.51 7.49
CA PRO A 8 0.34 -2.47 6.37
C PRO A 8 0.82 -1.47 5.31
N PHE A 9 0.49 -1.74 4.06
CA PHE A 9 0.91 -0.91 2.93
C PHE A 9 -0.27 -0.49 2.06
N GLN A 10 -0.03 0.55 1.25
CA GLN A 10 -1.02 1.14 0.34
C GLN A 10 -0.52 1.04 -1.10
N LEU A 11 -1.39 0.76 -2.07
CA LEU A 11 -1.05 0.78 -3.49
C LEU A 11 -1.42 2.13 -4.09
N VAL A 12 -0.56 2.68 -4.95
CA VAL A 12 -0.86 3.88 -5.73
C VAL A 12 -0.78 3.55 -7.20
N ILE A 13 -1.92 3.51 -7.87
CA ILE A 13 -2.09 2.99 -9.23
C ILE A 13 -2.76 4.06 -10.09
N ALA A 14 -2.11 4.43 -11.19
CA ALA A 14 -2.78 5.05 -12.31
C ALA A 14 -3.12 3.95 -13.32
N ALA A 15 -4.41 3.75 -13.57
CA ALA A 15 -4.90 2.79 -14.55
C ALA A 15 -5.87 3.46 -15.53
N THR A 16 -6.30 2.74 -16.57
CA THR A 16 -7.41 3.14 -17.44
C THR A 16 -8.72 2.58 -16.87
N PRO A 17 -9.90 3.00 -17.38
CA PRO A 17 -11.17 2.38 -17.00
C PRO A 17 -11.23 0.86 -17.25
N THR A 18 -10.40 0.35 -18.17
CA THR A 18 -10.23 -1.09 -18.45
C THR A 18 -9.10 -1.73 -17.64
N LEU A 19 -8.65 -1.07 -16.56
CA LEU A 19 -7.59 -1.49 -15.65
C LEU A 19 -6.18 -1.54 -16.27
N GLY A 20 -5.92 -0.82 -17.37
CA GLY A 20 -4.57 -0.80 -17.94
C GLY A 20 -3.62 0.20 -17.29
N ILE A 21 -2.36 -0.15 -17.06
CA ILE A 21 -1.40 0.57 -16.21
C ILE A 21 -0.13 1.05 -16.97
N GLY A 22 -0.02 0.80 -18.27
CA GLY A 22 1.13 1.20 -19.07
C GLY A 22 1.01 0.86 -20.55
N LYS A 23 1.89 1.45 -21.38
CA LYS A 23 2.05 1.14 -22.82
C LYS A 23 3.54 1.03 -23.16
N GLY A 24 3.99 -0.09 -23.72
CA GLY A 24 5.38 -0.28 -24.19
C GLY A 24 6.46 -0.20 -23.10
N GLY A 25 6.15 -0.51 -21.84
CA GLY A 25 7.10 -0.42 -20.72
C GLY A 25 7.38 1.02 -20.24
N GLN A 26 6.68 2.00 -20.80
CA GLN A 26 6.67 3.38 -20.35
C GLN A 26 5.37 3.66 -19.59
N LEU A 27 5.44 4.53 -18.58
CA LEU A 27 4.24 5.14 -18.03
C LEU A 27 3.54 5.91 -19.16
N PRO A 28 2.19 5.93 -19.24
CA PRO A 28 1.50 6.77 -20.22
C PRO A 28 2.06 8.19 -20.12
N ASP A 29 2.48 8.75 -21.25
CA ASP A 29 3.10 10.09 -21.34
C ASP A 29 2.44 11.05 -20.34
N TRP A 30 3.24 11.72 -19.49
CA TRP A 30 2.84 12.57 -18.34
C TRP A 30 1.91 13.75 -18.67
N LYS A 31 0.79 13.51 -19.34
CA LYS A 31 -0.20 14.50 -19.73
C LYS A 31 -1.15 14.85 -18.58
N LEU A 32 -0.93 14.28 -17.38
CA LEU A 32 -1.73 14.51 -16.18
C LEU A 32 -0.90 15.14 -15.04
N PRO A 33 -0.59 16.44 -15.11
CA PRO A 33 0.16 17.12 -14.06
C PRO A 33 -0.57 17.08 -12.69
N GLY A 34 -1.90 17.01 -12.69
CA GLY A 34 -2.72 16.87 -11.48
C GLY A 34 -2.51 15.52 -10.77
N ASP A 35 -2.40 14.43 -11.53
CA ASP A 35 -2.12 13.10 -10.97
C ASP A 35 -0.71 13.01 -10.39
N MET A 36 0.28 13.60 -11.07
CA MET A 36 1.66 13.66 -10.55
C MET A 36 1.79 14.52 -9.29
N ALA A 37 1.03 15.62 -9.21
CA ALA A 37 0.95 16.44 -8.00
C ALA A 37 0.31 15.63 -6.85
N TYR A 38 -0.77 14.90 -7.13
CA TYR A 38 -1.40 14.03 -6.15
C TYR A 38 -0.49 12.90 -5.69
N PHE A 39 0.14 12.16 -6.61
CA PHE A 39 1.11 11.10 -6.30
C PHE A 39 2.24 11.62 -5.40
N LYS A 40 2.79 12.78 -5.74
CA LYS A 40 3.85 13.42 -4.94
C LYS A 40 3.33 13.77 -3.54
N GLU A 41 2.18 14.42 -3.45
CA GLU A 41 1.60 14.83 -2.17
C GLU A 41 1.29 13.63 -1.29
N LEU A 42 0.58 12.63 -1.82
CA LEU A 42 0.20 11.41 -1.11
C LEU A 42 1.41 10.65 -0.58
N THR A 43 2.42 10.43 -1.44
CA THR A 43 3.58 9.61 -1.05
C THR A 43 4.62 10.39 -0.24
N SER A 44 4.60 11.72 -0.20
CA SER A 44 5.57 12.52 0.56
C SER A 44 5.03 13.08 1.88
N ARG A 45 3.70 13.20 2.04
CA ARG A 45 3.11 13.74 3.27
C ARG A 45 3.24 12.76 4.44
N THR A 46 3.80 13.22 5.54
CA THR A 46 3.82 12.52 6.84
C THR A 46 3.07 13.33 7.89
N ARG A 47 2.53 12.64 8.89
CA ARG A 47 1.98 13.26 10.11
C ARG A 47 3.11 13.74 11.02
N ASP A 48 4.19 12.97 11.11
CA ASP A 48 5.40 13.34 11.84
C ASP A 48 6.51 13.81 10.90
N SER A 49 6.96 15.05 11.08
CA SER A 49 8.06 15.65 10.32
C SER A 49 9.42 14.96 10.53
N ALA A 50 9.60 14.22 11.63
CA ALA A 50 10.80 13.44 11.90
C ALA A 50 10.82 12.10 11.14
N ARG A 51 9.67 11.66 10.61
CA ARG A 51 9.50 10.42 9.85
C ARG A 51 9.42 10.71 8.36
N GLN A 52 9.56 9.66 7.56
CA GLN A 52 9.36 9.71 6.11
C GLN A 52 8.49 8.55 5.66
N ASN A 53 7.90 8.63 4.48
CA ASN A 53 7.24 7.46 3.88
C ASN A 53 8.24 6.62 3.08
N ALA A 54 7.89 5.36 2.85
CA ALA A 54 8.61 4.46 1.97
C ALA A 54 7.83 4.23 0.67
N VAL A 55 8.56 4.14 -0.45
CA VAL A 55 8.03 3.77 -1.76
C VAL A 55 8.73 2.50 -2.24
N ILE A 56 7.95 1.46 -2.53
CA ILE A 56 8.42 0.19 -3.07
C ILE A 56 8.04 0.13 -4.55
N MET A 57 9.02 -0.19 -5.40
CA MET A 57 8.80 -0.32 -6.83
C MET A 57 9.65 -1.41 -7.47
N GLY A 58 9.18 -1.97 -8.58
CA GLY A 58 9.96 -2.89 -9.40
C GLY A 58 11.07 -2.19 -10.20
N ARG A 59 12.13 -2.93 -10.56
CA ARG A 59 13.29 -2.43 -11.32
C ARG A 59 12.92 -1.70 -12.63
N LYS A 60 11.92 -2.20 -13.37
CA LYS A 60 11.47 -1.56 -14.62
C LYS A 60 10.78 -0.21 -14.36
N THR A 61 9.99 -0.12 -13.29
CA THR A 61 9.37 1.14 -12.84
C THR A 61 10.43 2.14 -12.40
N TRP A 62 11.46 1.69 -11.68
CA TRP A 62 12.60 2.54 -11.35
C TRP A 62 13.27 3.10 -12.61
N GLU A 63 13.54 2.26 -13.61
CA GLU A 63 14.20 2.69 -14.85
C GLU A 63 13.35 3.64 -15.71
N SER A 64 12.02 3.56 -15.64
CA SER A 64 11.12 4.46 -16.37
C SER A 64 11.03 5.87 -15.77
N ILE A 65 11.45 6.06 -14.51
CA ILE A 65 11.49 7.38 -13.88
C ILE A 65 12.67 8.19 -14.44
N PRO A 66 12.47 9.44 -14.91
CA PRO A 66 13.55 10.31 -15.38
C PRO A 66 14.67 10.42 -14.35
N ALA A 67 15.94 10.39 -14.81
CA ALA A 67 17.10 10.45 -13.93
C ALA A 67 17.07 11.66 -12.97
N LYS A 68 16.53 12.81 -13.41
CA LYS A 68 16.36 14.02 -12.57
C LYS A 68 15.45 13.84 -11.35
N PHE A 69 14.57 12.84 -11.38
CA PHE A 69 13.62 12.53 -10.32
C PHE A 69 13.98 11.26 -9.56
N ARG A 70 15.14 10.64 -9.86
CA ARG A 70 15.67 9.48 -9.14
C ARG A 70 16.77 9.91 -8.16
N PRO A 71 16.73 9.46 -6.89
CA PRO A 71 15.59 8.85 -6.21
C PRO A 71 14.43 9.84 -5.99
N LEU A 72 13.23 9.31 -5.70
CA LEU A 72 12.08 10.13 -5.33
C LEU A 72 12.35 10.83 -3.99
N LYS A 73 12.72 12.12 -4.05
CA LYS A 73 13.13 12.91 -2.88
C LYS A 73 12.09 12.89 -1.75
N GLY A 74 12.57 12.95 -0.51
CA GLY A 74 11.76 12.99 0.72
C GLY A 74 11.11 11.65 1.09
N ARG A 75 11.51 10.56 0.45
CA ARG A 75 10.96 9.22 0.65
C ARG A 75 12.08 8.17 0.67
N LEU A 76 11.90 7.11 1.43
CA LEU A 76 12.75 5.94 1.37
C LEU A 76 12.41 5.14 0.11
N ASN A 77 13.36 5.01 -0.81
CA ASN A 77 13.15 4.33 -2.09
C ASN A 77 13.65 2.88 -1.99
N ILE A 78 12.76 1.92 -2.23
CA ILE A 78 13.08 0.49 -2.26
C ILE A 78 12.80 -0.07 -3.65
N VAL A 79 13.81 -0.69 -4.25
CA VAL A 79 13.72 -1.25 -5.60
C VAL A 79 13.81 -2.76 -5.56
N LEU A 80 12.78 -3.42 -6.11
CA LEU A 80 12.68 -4.87 -6.22
C LEU A 80 13.37 -5.35 -7.51
N SER A 81 14.32 -6.28 -7.38
CA SER A 81 14.98 -6.91 -8.52
C SER A 81 15.35 -8.35 -8.21
N ARG A 82 15.12 -9.25 -9.18
CA ARG A 82 15.59 -10.65 -9.10
C ARG A 82 17.11 -10.77 -9.02
N ALA A 83 17.85 -9.75 -9.44
CA ALA A 83 19.31 -9.69 -9.26
C ALA A 83 19.74 -9.52 -7.79
N PHE A 84 18.80 -9.12 -6.93
CA PHE A 84 18.99 -8.92 -5.49
C PHE A 84 18.52 -10.11 -4.66
N ALA A 85 17.95 -11.14 -5.28
CA ALA A 85 17.56 -12.35 -4.58
C ALA A 85 18.81 -13.16 -4.22
N ASP A 86 18.90 -13.59 -2.95
CA ASP A 86 19.98 -14.44 -2.50
C ASP A 86 19.99 -15.75 -3.30
N ALA A 87 21.18 -16.28 -3.57
CA ALA A 87 21.39 -17.48 -4.39
C ALA A 87 20.67 -18.75 -3.87
N GLY A 88 20.04 -18.70 -2.70
CA GLY A 88 19.27 -19.79 -2.09
C GLY A 88 17.76 -19.83 -2.41
N ALA A 89 17.19 -18.80 -3.06
CA ALA A 89 15.75 -18.73 -3.36
C ALA A 89 15.37 -19.20 -4.79
N ARG A 90 16.22 -20.00 -5.44
CA ARG A 90 15.86 -20.73 -6.67
C ARG A 90 15.54 -22.16 -6.30
N HIS A 91 14.28 -22.48 -6.02
CA HIS A 91 13.63 -23.77 -6.34
C HIS A 91 12.21 -23.83 -5.74
N ALA A 92 11.22 -23.64 -6.60
CA ALA A 92 9.97 -24.39 -6.57
C ALA A 92 9.39 -24.28 -7.98
N ASP A 93 9.95 -25.06 -8.91
CA ASP A 93 9.25 -25.62 -10.08
C ASP A 93 10.21 -26.51 -10.86
N SER A 94 9.73 -27.71 -11.18
CA SER A 94 10.35 -28.84 -11.90
C SER A 94 11.03 -29.93 -11.06
N GLU A 95 10.28 -31.01 -10.85
CA GLU A 95 10.79 -32.37 -10.64
C GLU A 95 11.66 -32.80 -11.84
N ASN A 96 12.81 -33.42 -11.60
CA ASN A 96 13.11 -34.79 -12.04
C ASN A 96 14.46 -35.28 -11.47
N SER A 97 14.47 -36.58 -11.19
CA SER A 97 15.47 -37.48 -10.61
C SER A 97 16.87 -37.46 -11.26
N GLY A 98 17.91 -37.67 -10.46
CA GLY A 98 19.24 -38.06 -10.94
C GLY A 98 20.40 -37.86 -9.94
N ASN A 99 20.81 -38.94 -9.28
CA ASN A 99 21.98 -39.09 -8.39
C ASN A 99 23.28 -38.41 -8.87
N ALA A 100 24.05 -37.84 -7.94
CA ALA A 100 25.47 -38.18 -7.74
C ALA A 100 26.05 -37.55 -6.45
N VAL A 101 26.59 -38.41 -5.60
CA VAL A 101 27.42 -38.13 -4.42
C VAL A 101 28.77 -37.59 -4.87
N VAL A 102 29.25 -36.45 -4.35
CA VAL A 102 30.66 -36.23 -3.97
C VAL A 102 30.73 -35.23 -2.82
N ASN A 103 31.37 -35.70 -1.76
CA ASN A 103 31.71 -35.02 -0.52
C ASN A 103 33.04 -34.28 -0.73
N GLN A 104 33.10 -32.96 -0.51
CA GLN A 104 34.37 -32.25 -0.28
C GLN A 104 34.19 -31.26 0.88
N GLN A 105 34.82 -31.62 1.99
CA GLN A 105 34.94 -30.82 3.20
C GLN A 105 35.80 -29.59 2.92
N GLN A 106 35.30 -28.40 3.26
CA GLN A 106 36.07 -27.16 3.26
C GLN A 106 36.26 -26.68 4.72
N PRO A 107 37.47 -26.25 5.12
CA PRO A 107 37.79 -25.91 6.51
C PRO A 107 37.08 -24.63 7.00
N PRO A 108 36.94 -24.41 8.32
CA PRO A 108 36.11 -23.34 8.86
C PRO A 108 36.75 -21.98 8.58
N ALA A 109 36.10 -21.16 7.75
CA ALA A 109 36.50 -19.79 7.51
C ALA A 109 35.98 -18.88 8.64
N CYS A 110 36.85 -17.98 9.08
CA CYS A 110 36.70 -17.01 10.17
C CYS A 110 35.33 -16.33 10.25
N ALA A 111 34.80 -16.21 11.46
CA ALA A 111 33.56 -15.51 11.79
C ALA A 111 33.69 -13.99 11.53
N GLY A 112 33.48 -13.57 10.29
CA GLY A 112 33.02 -12.22 10.00
C GLY A 112 31.54 -12.10 10.41
N LYS A 113 31.18 -11.07 11.20
CA LYS A 113 29.78 -10.75 11.48
C LYS A 113 29.03 -10.64 10.15
N GLN A 114 27.98 -11.43 9.96
CA GLN A 114 27.10 -11.22 8.81
C GLN A 114 26.54 -9.79 8.87
N PRO A 115 26.55 -9.06 7.74
CA PRO A 115 25.99 -7.71 7.69
C PRO A 115 24.51 -7.74 8.07
N SER A 116 24.02 -6.71 8.75
CA SER A 116 22.58 -6.59 9.03
C SER A 116 21.79 -6.55 7.72
N ALA A 117 20.51 -6.95 7.79
CA ALA A 117 19.63 -6.97 6.62
C ALA A 117 19.56 -5.59 5.93
N LEU A 118 19.61 -4.51 6.71
CA LEU A 118 19.64 -3.14 6.20
C LEU A 118 20.94 -2.81 5.46
N GLU A 119 22.10 -3.19 5.99
CA GLU A 119 23.38 -2.94 5.32
C GLU A 119 23.46 -3.71 3.99
N SER A 120 23.01 -4.95 3.98
CA SER A 120 22.91 -5.75 2.75
C SER A 120 21.97 -5.10 1.73
N ALA A 121 20.83 -4.55 2.18
CA ALA A 121 19.89 -3.86 1.30
C ALA A 121 20.46 -2.53 0.76
N LYS A 122 21.20 -1.77 1.57
CA LYS A 122 21.91 -0.55 1.15
C LYS A 122 22.98 -0.87 0.11
N GLU A 123 23.76 -1.92 0.33
CA GLU A 123 24.81 -2.34 -0.61
C GLU A 123 24.19 -2.69 -1.98
N ARG A 124 23.14 -3.51 -2.00
CA ARG A 124 22.41 -3.86 -3.23
C ARG A 124 21.83 -2.65 -3.95
N GLY A 125 21.25 -1.71 -3.21
CA GLY A 125 20.63 -0.50 -3.75
C GLY A 125 21.64 0.59 -4.18
N SER A 126 22.85 0.60 -3.62
CA SER A 126 23.90 1.58 -3.92
C SER A 126 24.29 1.59 -5.40
N ALA A 127 24.18 0.45 -6.09
CA ALA A 127 24.40 0.33 -7.52
C ALA A 127 23.39 1.12 -8.38
N LEU A 128 22.24 1.48 -7.82
CA LEU A 128 21.19 2.25 -8.51
C LEU A 128 21.32 3.74 -8.26
N ALA A 129 21.40 4.14 -6.98
CA ALA A 129 21.67 5.50 -6.53
C ALA A 129 21.96 5.50 -5.02
N ALA A 130 22.66 6.53 -4.54
CA ALA A 130 22.89 6.70 -3.11
C ALA A 130 21.56 6.82 -2.33
N GLY A 131 21.44 6.06 -1.24
CA GLY A 131 20.27 6.08 -0.36
C GLY A 131 19.08 5.22 -0.83
N VAL A 132 19.22 4.45 -1.91
CA VAL A 132 18.22 3.46 -2.36
C VAL A 132 18.49 2.11 -1.70
N LEU A 133 17.44 1.39 -1.35
CA LEU A 133 17.52 0.02 -0.83
C LEU A 133 17.14 -0.98 -1.93
N GLY A 134 17.91 -2.07 -2.05
CA GLY A 134 17.62 -3.18 -2.97
C GLY A 134 17.05 -4.38 -2.24
N SER A 135 15.92 -4.91 -2.72
CA SER A 135 15.29 -6.14 -2.21
C SER A 135 15.03 -7.15 -3.34
N GLY A 136 15.06 -8.44 -2.99
CA GLY A 136 14.78 -9.55 -3.90
C GLY A 136 13.29 -9.85 -4.10
N SER A 137 12.45 -9.54 -3.11
CA SER A 137 11.01 -9.79 -3.11
C SER A 137 10.24 -8.69 -2.35
N LEU A 138 8.91 -8.67 -2.50
CA LEU A 138 8.05 -7.76 -1.76
C LEU A 138 8.09 -8.09 -0.26
N ASP A 139 7.96 -9.37 0.12
CA ASP A 139 7.97 -9.81 1.51
C ASP A 139 9.26 -9.40 2.23
N ALA A 140 10.42 -9.63 1.62
CA ALA A 140 11.71 -9.22 2.21
C ALA A 140 11.82 -7.70 2.36
N ALA A 141 11.17 -6.92 1.48
CA ALA A 141 11.13 -5.47 1.63
C ALA A 141 10.21 -5.03 2.79
N LEU A 142 9.08 -5.71 2.99
CA LEU A 142 8.15 -5.45 4.09
C LEU A 142 8.74 -5.86 5.44
N GLU A 143 9.43 -7.01 5.51
CA GLU A 143 10.19 -7.44 6.69
C GLU A 143 11.29 -6.44 7.06
N LEU A 144 12.03 -5.95 6.06
CA LEU A 144 13.05 -4.92 6.28
C LEU A 144 12.44 -3.64 6.85
N LEU A 145 11.28 -3.23 6.36
CA LEU A 145 10.55 -2.06 6.86
C LEU A 145 10.00 -2.28 8.29
N GLY A 146 9.66 -3.52 8.65
CA GLY A 146 9.25 -3.90 10.01
C GLY A 146 10.40 -4.05 11.01
N SER A 147 11.66 -3.92 10.58
CA SER A 147 12.82 -3.99 11.48
C SER A 147 12.88 -2.77 12.42
N GLU A 148 13.42 -2.94 13.63
CA GLU A 148 13.57 -1.86 14.63
C GLU A 148 14.30 -0.63 14.07
N GLU A 149 15.21 -0.82 13.10
CA GLU A 149 15.99 0.26 12.49
C GLU A 149 15.18 1.18 11.56
N LEU A 150 14.11 0.66 10.96
CA LEU A 150 13.28 1.39 10.00
C LEU A 150 11.86 1.65 10.48
N HIS A 151 11.34 0.83 11.39
CA HIS A 151 9.98 0.94 11.90
C HIS A 151 9.71 2.34 12.44
N ASP A 152 10.60 2.89 13.28
CA ASP A 152 10.42 4.23 13.84
C ASP A 152 10.62 5.36 12.82
N ARG A 153 11.30 5.10 11.71
CA ARG A 153 11.61 6.11 10.69
C ARG A 153 10.58 6.19 9.57
N VAL A 154 9.84 5.10 9.34
CA VAL A 154 8.88 4.98 8.24
C VAL A 154 7.47 5.10 8.78
N GLU A 155 6.71 6.07 8.29
CA GLU A 155 5.31 6.27 8.71
C GLU A 155 4.33 5.45 7.86
N ASN A 156 4.43 5.54 6.54
CA ASN A 156 3.57 4.80 5.61
C ASN A 156 4.39 4.11 4.51
N VAL A 157 3.90 2.97 4.03
CA VAL A 157 4.50 2.20 2.93
C VAL A 157 3.59 2.27 1.71
N PHE A 158 4.15 2.71 0.57
CA PHE A 158 3.44 2.82 -0.70
C PHE A 158 4.07 1.91 -1.76
N ILE A 159 3.26 1.04 -2.36
CA ILE A 159 3.64 0.25 -3.53
C ILE A 159 3.21 1.02 -4.78
N ILE A 160 4.18 1.38 -5.62
CA ILE A 160 3.96 2.25 -6.80
C ILE A 160 4.17 1.51 -8.13
N GLY A 161 4.16 0.17 -8.07
CA GLY A 161 4.18 -0.71 -9.24
C GLY A 161 5.52 -1.40 -9.50
N GLY A 162 5.73 -2.05 -10.64
CA GLY A 162 4.80 -2.21 -11.78
C GLY A 162 3.87 -3.42 -11.69
N GLY A 163 3.32 -3.86 -12.83
CA GLY A 163 2.26 -4.87 -12.89
C GLY A 163 2.50 -6.16 -12.10
N GLN A 164 3.72 -6.70 -12.11
CA GLN A 164 4.05 -7.89 -11.30
C GLN A 164 3.99 -7.60 -9.80
N VAL A 165 4.54 -6.45 -9.37
CA VAL A 165 4.52 -6.03 -7.96
C VAL A 165 3.09 -5.74 -7.51
N TYR A 166 2.26 -5.16 -8.37
CA TYR A 166 0.83 -4.97 -8.07
C TYR A 166 0.09 -6.31 -7.96
N ALA A 167 0.36 -7.26 -8.85
CA ALA A 167 -0.30 -8.57 -8.81
C ALA A 167 0.01 -9.35 -7.53
N GLU A 168 1.25 -9.26 -7.05
CA GLU A 168 1.70 -9.80 -5.76
C GLU A 168 1.07 -9.04 -4.60
N ALA A 169 1.15 -7.70 -4.61
CA ALA A 169 0.63 -6.84 -3.56
C ALA A 169 -0.89 -6.99 -3.34
N LEU A 170 -1.67 -7.14 -4.40
CA LEU A 170 -3.13 -7.29 -4.32
C LEU A 170 -3.57 -8.63 -3.71
N GLN A 171 -2.69 -9.62 -3.65
CA GLN A 171 -2.98 -10.92 -3.02
C GLN A 171 -2.46 -10.97 -1.57
N HIS A 172 -1.73 -9.96 -1.13
CA HIS A 172 -1.09 -9.94 0.18
C HIS A 172 -2.07 -9.47 1.28
N PRO A 173 -2.09 -10.12 2.46
CA PRO A 173 -3.03 -9.79 3.53
C PRO A 173 -2.86 -8.37 4.10
N ASP A 174 -1.64 -7.83 4.05
CA ASP A 174 -1.32 -6.50 4.59
C ASP A 174 -1.61 -5.33 3.62
N CYS A 175 -2.27 -5.63 2.48
CA CYS A 175 -2.75 -4.62 1.54
C CYS A 175 -3.96 -3.88 2.12
N ALA A 176 -3.73 -2.66 2.61
CA ALA A 176 -4.77 -1.91 3.34
C ALA A 176 -5.63 -1.00 2.45
N VAL A 177 -5.02 -0.35 1.44
CA VAL A 177 -5.69 0.68 0.63
C VAL A 177 -5.18 0.64 -0.81
N VAL A 178 -6.08 0.84 -1.78
CA VAL A 178 -5.73 1.02 -3.20
C VAL A 178 -6.17 2.41 -3.66
N HIS A 179 -5.22 3.26 -4.00
CA HIS A 179 -5.45 4.57 -4.63
C HIS A 179 -5.45 4.38 -6.14
N LEU A 180 -6.61 4.54 -6.77
CA LEU A 180 -6.78 4.34 -8.21
C LEU A 180 -7.13 5.65 -8.92
N THR A 181 -6.28 6.11 -9.84
CA THR A 181 -6.61 7.16 -10.82
C THR A 181 -6.98 6.48 -12.15
N GLN A 182 -8.10 6.83 -12.79
CA GLN A 182 -8.57 6.21 -14.04
C GLN A 182 -8.46 7.17 -15.24
N GLU A 183 -7.61 6.90 -16.27
CA GLU A 183 -7.65 7.58 -17.60
C GLU A 183 -6.70 7.00 -18.72
N PHE A 184 -7.13 7.10 -20.01
CA PHE A 184 -6.46 6.81 -21.33
C PHE A 184 -6.29 5.35 -21.85
N GLU A 185 -5.46 5.10 -22.89
CA GLU A 185 -5.24 3.81 -23.60
C GLU A 185 -3.95 3.08 -23.15
N CYS A 186 -3.94 1.74 -23.14
CA CYS A 186 -2.99 0.90 -22.40
C CYS A 186 -2.78 -0.49 -23.02
N ASP A 187 -1.63 -1.15 -22.76
CA ASP A 187 -1.32 -2.54 -23.16
C ASP A 187 -0.92 -3.47 -21.98
N THR A 188 -0.64 -2.91 -20.80
CA THR A 188 -0.33 -3.64 -19.57
C THR A 188 -1.52 -3.51 -18.64
N PHE A 189 -1.99 -4.57 -17.98
CA PHE A 189 -3.23 -4.54 -17.19
C PHE A 189 -3.01 -4.92 -15.73
N LEU A 190 -3.69 -4.23 -14.83
CA LEU A 190 -3.87 -4.60 -13.44
C LEU A 190 -4.71 -5.89 -13.39
N PRO A 191 -4.40 -6.86 -12.51
CA PRO A 191 -5.31 -7.98 -12.29
C PRO A 191 -6.67 -7.48 -11.79
N LYS A 192 -7.72 -8.26 -12.06
CA LYS A 192 -9.08 -7.92 -11.63
C LYS A 192 -9.10 -7.77 -10.10
N LEU A 193 -9.53 -6.60 -9.63
CA LEU A 193 -9.78 -6.37 -8.21
C LEU A 193 -11.02 -7.16 -7.80
N ASP A 194 -10.88 -8.00 -6.78
CA ASP A 194 -12.03 -8.72 -6.20
C ASP A 194 -12.93 -7.71 -5.46
N PRO A 195 -14.18 -7.48 -5.92
CA PRO A 195 -15.10 -6.54 -5.28
C PRO A 195 -15.49 -6.94 -3.85
N ALA A 196 -15.26 -8.21 -3.45
CA ALA A 196 -15.50 -8.67 -2.08
C ALA A 196 -14.37 -8.25 -1.12
N LEU A 197 -13.17 -7.96 -1.63
CA LEU A 197 -12.00 -7.57 -0.84
C LEU A 197 -11.71 -6.07 -0.94
N TYR A 198 -12.00 -5.45 -2.09
CA TYR A 198 -11.64 -4.07 -2.39
C TYR A 198 -12.86 -3.24 -2.78
N GLY A 199 -13.16 -2.22 -1.95
CA GLY A 199 -14.19 -1.21 -2.20
C GLY A 199 -13.58 0.16 -2.57
N ILE A 200 -14.32 0.98 -3.31
CA ILE A 200 -13.89 2.36 -3.62
C ILE A 200 -13.90 3.17 -2.32
N TRP A 201 -12.73 3.63 -1.89
CA TRP A 201 -12.57 4.41 -0.66
C TRP A 201 -12.96 5.89 -0.83
N SER A 202 -12.69 6.48 -1.99
CA SER A 202 -13.03 7.88 -2.28
C SER A 202 -13.20 8.11 -3.78
N ALA A 203 -14.28 8.82 -4.14
CA ALA A 203 -14.50 9.42 -5.45
C ALA A 203 -15.17 10.78 -5.24
N SER A 204 -14.74 11.83 -5.96
CA SER A 204 -15.36 13.17 -5.96
C SER A 204 -15.98 13.44 -7.33
N GLN A 205 -17.03 14.23 -7.54
CA GLN A 205 -17.54 15.45 -6.87
C GLN A 205 -19.09 15.46 -6.91
N PRO A 206 -19.80 16.40 -6.22
CA PRO A 206 -20.16 17.64 -6.94
C PRO A 206 -20.43 18.87 -6.03
N VAL A 207 -19.85 20.02 -6.38
CA VAL A 207 -20.18 21.43 -6.03
C VAL A 207 -18.88 22.22 -5.97
N THR A 208 -17.91 21.81 -5.14
CA THR A 208 -16.68 22.61 -4.88
C THR A 208 -15.48 22.24 -5.74
N GLY A 209 -15.58 21.18 -6.55
CA GLY A 209 -14.42 20.70 -7.30
C GLY A 209 -13.40 19.88 -6.49
N LEU A 210 -13.62 19.76 -5.18
CA LEU A 210 -12.65 19.20 -4.24
C LEU A 210 -12.86 17.70 -4.00
N ARG A 211 -11.77 17.02 -3.64
CA ARG A 211 -11.78 15.62 -3.22
C ARG A 211 -12.01 15.50 -1.72
N ALA A 212 -12.83 14.54 -1.32
CA ALA A 212 -12.98 14.18 0.09
C ALA A 212 -11.62 13.74 0.64
N GLY A 213 -11.21 14.37 1.74
CA GLY A 213 -9.93 14.14 2.41
C GLY A 213 -10.09 13.38 3.73
N GLU A 214 -9.27 13.73 4.70
CA GLU A 214 -9.29 13.13 6.03
C GLU A 214 -10.27 13.88 6.95
N LEU A 215 -10.99 13.12 7.79
CA LEU A 215 -11.78 13.67 8.90
C LEU A 215 -10.95 13.58 10.18
N VAL A 216 -10.60 14.74 10.75
CA VAL A 216 -9.96 14.82 12.07
C VAL A 216 -11.04 15.17 13.10
N HIS A 217 -11.35 14.23 13.99
CA HIS A 217 -12.33 14.43 15.06
C HIS A 217 -11.63 14.69 16.39
N VAL A 218 -11.77 15.91 16.93
CA VAL A 218 -11.26 16.29 18.25
C VAL A 218 -12.44 16.32 19.22
N MET A 219 -12.34 15.56 20.31
CA MET A 219 -13.36 15.53 21.37
C MET A 219 -12.76 16.08 22.67
N GLY A 220 -13.57 16.84 23.41
CA GLY A 220 -13.24 17.31 24.75
C GLY A 220 -13.64 16.29 25.80
N ASP A 221 -14.73 16.56 26.52
CA ASP A 221 -15.35 15.59 27.43
C ASP A 221 -16.12 14.51 26.62
N ALA A 222 -15.49 13.35 26.48
CA ALA A 222 -16.08 12.15 25.90
C ALA A 222 -16.40 11.15 27.02
N HIS A 223 -17.68 10.91 27.26
CA HIS A 223 -18.16 10.03 28.32
C HIS A 223 -19.19 9.02 27.83
N VAL A 224 -19.40 7.98 28.64
CA VAL A 224 -20.35 6.89 28.41
C VAL A 224 -21.37 6.88 29.54
N TYR A 225 -22.66 6.79 29.21
CA TYR A 225 -23.70 6.63 30.22
C TYR A 225 -23.54 5.32 30.99
N ALA A 226 -23.75 5.37 32.31
CA ALA A 226 -23.59 4.19 33.17
C ALA A 226 -24.45 2.99 32.73
N ASN A 227 -25.67 3.25 32.24
CA ASN A 227 -26.58 2.23 31.73
C ASN A 227 -26.19 1.65 30.35
N HIS A 228 -25.16 2.19 29.69
CA HIS A 228 -24.64 1.72 28.39
C HIS A 228 -23.34 0.92 28.51
N VAL A 229 -22.73 0.85 29.69
CA VAL A 229 -21.44 0.16 29.88
C VAL A 229 -21.48 -1.31 29.46
N GLU A 230 -22.46 -2.08 29.95
CA GLU A 230 -22.54 -3.53 29.64
C GLU A 230 -22.85 -3.80 28.15
N PRO A 231 -23.82 -3.13 27.51
CA PRO A 231 -24.03 -3.26 26.08
C PRO A 231 -22.83 -2.84 25.21
N LEU A 232 -22.07 -1.81 25.62
CA LEU A 232 -20.86 -1.41 24.90
C LEU A 232 -19.74 -2.44 25.04
N LYS A 233 -19.60 -3.11 26.19
CA LYS A 233 -18.67 -4.25 26.33
C LYS A 233 -19.02 -5.40 25.40
N GLU A 234 -20.31 -5.62 25.13
CA GLU A 234 -20.73 -6.58 24.11
C GLU A 234 -20.36 -6.09 22.70
N GLN A 235 -20.59 -4.80 22.40
CA GLN A 235 -20.22 -4.19 21.12
C GLN A 235 -18.71 -4.28 20.85
N LEU A 236 -17.87 -4.08 21.87
CA LEU A 236 -16.41 -4.16 21.77
C LEU A 236 -15.89 -5.56 21.42
N LYS A 237 -16.70 -6.62 21.58
CA LYS A 237 -16.35 -7.98 21.12
C LYS A 237 -16.46 -8.14 19.60
N ASN A 238 -17.21 -7.26 18.94
CA ASN A 238 -17.38 -7.29 17.50
C ASN A 238 -16.16 -6.65 16.83
N ALA A 239 -15.43 -7.43 16.03
CA ALA A 239 -14.36 -6.88 15.19
C ALA A 239 -14.96 -5.84 14.22
N PRO A 240 -14.34 -4.64 14.06
CA PRO A 240 -14.78 -3.67 13.07
C PRO A 240 -14.81 -4.30 11.66
N ARG A 241 -15.90 -4.05 10.93
CA ARG A 241 -16.01 -4.41 9.51
C ARG A 241 -15.60 -3.22 8.65
N HIS A 242 -15.35 -3.47 7.37
CA HIS A 242 -15.07 -2.40 6.41
C HIS A 242 -16.18 -1.35 6.41
N PHE A 243 -15.78 -0.09 6.31
CA PHE A 243 -16.72 1.02 6.17
C PHE A 243 -17.48 0.94 4.84
N PRO A 244 -18.74 1.39 4.78
CA PRO A 244 -19.47 1.51 3.53
C PRO A 244 -18.91 2.66 2.68
N THR A 245 -19.23 2.65 1.38
CA THR A 245 -18.96 3.76 0.47
C THR A 245 -20.23 4.59 0.28
N LEU A 246 -20.15 5.91 0.49
CA LEU A 246 -21.21 6.85 0.12
C LEU A 246 -21.02 7.30 -1.32
N LYS A 247 -21.99 7.02 -2.19
CA LYS A 247 -22.09 7.61 -3.52
C LYS A 247 -23.03 8.80 -3.49
N ILE A 248 -22.66 9.84 -4.21
CA ILE A 248 -23.41 11.08 -4.33
C ILE A 248 -23.66 11.33 -5.82
N ASN A 249 -24.87 11.73 -6.19
CA ASN A 249 -25.23 12.00 -7.58
C ASN A 249 -24.34 13.11 -8.19
N PRO A 250 -23.45 12.79 -9.15
CA PRO A 250 -22.48 13.73 -9.69
C PRO A 250 -23.12 14.85 -10.55
N ALA A 251 -24.39 14.70 -10.95
CA ALA A 251 -25.09 15.68 -11.77
C ALA A 251 -25.57 16.91 -10.98
N LYS A 252 -25.57 16.83 -9.64
CA LYS A 252 -26.10 17.88 -8.75
C LYS A 252 -25.00 18.87 -8.37
N THR A 253 -24.95 20.02 -9.02
CA THR A 253 -23.91 21.03 -8.79
C THR A 253 -24.30 22.12 -7.79
N ASP A 254 -25.57 22.16 -7.39
CA ASP A 254 -26.13 23.10 -6.41
C ASP A 254 -26.47 22.38 -5.10
N ILE A 255 -26.01 22.96 -3.98
CA ILE A 255 -26.12 22.35 -2.65
C ILE A 255 -27.58 22.26 -2.18
N ASP A 256 -28.44 23.20 -2.59
CA ASP A 256 -29.85 23.21 -2.19
C ASP A 256 -30.71 22.28 -3.05
N SER A 257 -30.13 21.68 -4.10
CA SER A 257 -30.83 20.83 -5.05
C SER A 257 -30.80 19.32 -4.71
N PHE A 258 -30.04 18.93 -3.68
CA PHE A 258 -29.91 17.54 -3.27
C PHE A 258 -31.17 17.02 -2.57
N VAL A 259 -31.57 15.80 -2.92
CA VAL A 259 -32.61 15.04 -2.22
C VAL A 259 -32.05 13.72 -1.69
N PHE A 260 -32.80 13.02 -0.84
CA PHE A 260 -32.34 11.77 -0.21
C PHE A 260 -31.90 10.73 -1.24
N GLU A 261 -32.61 10.64 -2.36
CA GLU A 261 -32.35 9.71 -3.45
C GLU A 261 -31.04 9.97 -4.20
N ASP A 262 -30.44 11.15 -4.03
CA ASP A 262 -29.13 11.48 -4.60
C ASP A 262 -27.96 10.84 -3.82
N PHE A 263 -28.24 10.17 -2.69
CA PHE A 263 -27.25 9.53 -1.83
C PHE A 263 -27.49 8.02 -1.79
N GLU A 264 -26.45 7.24 -2.07
CA GLU A 264 -26.49 5.78 -1.99
C GLU A 264 -25.37 5.28 -1.08
N VAL A 265 -25.71 4.53 -0.03
CA VAL A 265 -24.73 3.87 0.83
C VAL A 265 -24.54 2.44 0.35
N VAL A 266 -23.38 2.15 -0.24
CA VAL A 266 -23.06 0.84 -0.81
C VAL A 266 -22.15 0.06 0.15
N GLY A 267 -22.42 -1.24 0.30
CA GLY A 267 -21.59 -2.13 1.12
C GLY A 267 -21.80 -1.99 2.63
N TYR A 268 -22.93 -1.42 3.06
CA TYR A 268 -23.26 -1.33 4.48
C TYR A 268 -23.65 -2.69 5.06
N ALA A 269 -22.71 -3.32 5.78
CA ALA A 269 -22.87 -4.63 6.40
C ALA A 269 -22.68 -4.55 7.93
N PRO A 270 -23.60 -3.92 8.68
CA PRO A 270 -23.45 -3.75 10.12
C PRO A 270 -23.54 -5.09 10.87
N HIS A 271 -23.05 -5.09 12.11
CA HIS A 271 -23.30 -6.18 13.06
C HIS A 271 -24.77 -6.19 13.51
N ALA A 272 -25.19 -7.28 14.14
CA ALA A 272 -26.54 -7.40 14.68
C ALA A 272 -26.80 -6.35 15.77
N THR A 273 -28.05 -5.91 15.87
CA THR A 273 -28.48 -4.90 16.84
C THR A 273 -28.28 -5.39 18.28
N ILE A 274 -27.56 -4.61 19.09
CA ILE A 274 -27.44 -4.81 20.53
C ILE A 274 -28.50 -3.95 21.21
N LYS A 275 -29.40 -4.57 21.98
CA LYS A 275 -30.48 -3.83 22.66
C LYS A 275 -29.92 -3.04 23.83
N MET A 276 -30.19 -1.74 23.87
CA MET A 276 -29.82 -0.84 24.96
C MET A 276 -31.08 -0.14 25.51
N LYS A 277 -31.07 0.19 26.79
CA LYS A 277 -32.10 1.08 27.36
C LYS A 277 -31.81 2.52 26.92
N MET A 278 -32.85 3.29 26.64
CA MET A 278 -32.72 4.73 26.44
C MET A 278 -32.03 5.34 27.66
N ALA A 279 -30.93 6.06 27.45
CA ALA A 279 -30.37 6.93 28.47
C ALA A 279 -31.25 8.17 28.58
N VAL A 280 -31.50 8.59 29.82
CA VAL A 280 -32.24 9.81 30.17
C VAL A 280 -31.26 10.71 30.91
#